data_AF-A0A4Q4D787-F1
#
_entry.id   AF-A0A4Q4D787-F1
#
_cell.length_a   1.000
_cell.length_b   1.000
_cell.length_c   1.000
_cell.angle_alpha   90.00
_cell.angle_beta   90.00
_cell.angle_gamma   90.00
#
_symmetry.space_group_name_H-M   'P 1'
#
loop_
_entity.id
_entity.type
_entity.pdbx_description
1 polymer ?
#
loop_
_entity_poly.entity_id
_entity_poly.type
_entity_poly.pdbx_seq_one_letter_code
_entity_poly.pdbx_strand_id
1 'polypeptide(L)'
;ILDTLSAFLLLLVFAYAISWVMAWVGLSVPSVDVINNASFLVIMPLTFVSNAFVPTESFPNGLQKVVEWNPVSALTQAVRDLFGNLPDGQPVPDAWSLQHPVLYTLLWIVLILAVFVPLSVRQYQKASLK
;
A
#
# COMPACT_ATOMS: atom_id res chain seq x y z
N ILE A 1 -16.07 17.93 -1.56
CA ILE A 1 -16.88 16.85 -0.91
C ILE A 1 -16.71 15.53 -1.65
N LEU A 2 -17.00 15.46 -2.96
CA LEU A 2 -16.82 14.21 -3.72
C LEU A 2 -15.38 13.69 -3.67
N ASP A 3 -14.39 14.55 -3.93
CA ASP A 3 -12.96 14.17 -3.88
C ASP A 3 -12.55 13.67 -2.49
N THR A 4 -13.02 14.36 -1.45
CA THR A 4 -12.84 13.96 -0.05
C THR A 4 -13.41 12.56 0.23
N LEU A 5 -14.62 12.28 -0.25
CA LEU A 5 -15.24 10.95 -0.11
C LEU A 5 -14.44 9.89 -0.89
N SER A 6 -13.98 10.22 -2.10
CA SER A 6 -13.13 9.33 -2.90
C SER A 6 -11.80 9.04 -2.20
N ALA A 7 -11.19 10.02 -1.53
CA ALA A 7 -9.97 9.80 -0.75
C ALA A 7 -10.18 8.81 0.40
N PHE A 8 -11.26 8.98 1.18
CA PHE A 8 -11.61 8.03 2.24
C PHE A 8 -11.93 6.64 1.69
N LEU A 9 -12.67 6.56 0.58
CA LEU A 9 -12.96 5.29 -0.07
C LEU A 9 -11.69 4.59 -0.55
N LEU A 10 -10.76 5.33 -1.17
CA LEU A 10 -9.49 4.79 -1.64
C LEU A 10 -8.66 4.23 -0.47
N LEU A 11 -8.57 4.96 0.65
CA LEU A 11 -7.91 4.50 1.88
C LEU A 11 -8.56 3.22 2.43
N LEU A 12 -9.89 3.18 2.53
CA LEU A 12 -10.64 2.03 3.05
C LEU A 12 -10.46 0.79 2.18
N VAL A 13 -10.56 0.94 0.86
CA VAL A 13 -10.41 -0.19 -0.07
C VAL A 13 -8.96 -0.66 -0.11
N PHE A 14 -7.98 0.24 -0.02
CA PHE A 14 -6.57 -0.14 0.12
C PHE A 14 -6.30 -0.91 1.42
N ALA A 15 -6.79 -0.41 2.56
CA ALA A 15 -6.68 -1.10 3.84
C ALA A 15 -7.36 -2.47 3.82
N TYR A 16 -8.53 -2.57 3.17
CA TYR A 16 -9.23 -3.83 2.96
C TYR A 16 -8.39 -4.81 2.13
N ALA A 17 -7.75 -4.36 1.04
CA ALA A 17 -6.85 -5.21 0.26
C ALA A 17 -5.67 -5.72 1.10
N ILE A 18 -5.02 -4.84 1.88
CA ILE A 18 -3.92 -5.23 2.78
C ILE A 18 -4.39 -6.22 3.86
N SER A 19 -5.63 -6.13 4.33
CA SER A 19 -6.17 -7.07 5.32
C SER A 19 -6.17 -8.52 4.82
N TRP A 20 -6.34 -8.75 3.51
CA TRP A 20 -6.23 -10.09 2.92
C TRP A 20 -4.81 -10.62 2.87
N VAL A 21 -3.81 -9.74 2.70
CA VAL A 21 -2.40 -10.11 2.84
C VAL A 21 -2.16 -10.61 4.27
N MET A 22 -2.62 -9.86 5.26
CA MET A 22 -2.46 -10.21 6.68
C MET A 22 -3.23 -11.49 7.04
N ALA A 23 -4.44 -11.67 6.52
CA ALA A 23 -5.23 -12.89 6.71
C ALA A 23 -4.49 -14.11 6.16
N TRP A 24 -3.94 -14.03 4.94
CA TRP A 24 -3.15 -15.10 4.37
C TRP A 24 -1.91 -15.43 5.20
N VAL A 25 -1.15 -14.41 5.61
CA VAL A 25 0.04 -14.58 6.47
C VAL A 25 -0.35 -15.24 7.80
N GLY A 26 -1.43 -14.77 8.44
CA GLY A 26 -1.91 -15.32 9.72
C GLY A 26 -2.33 -16.78 9.65
N LEU A 27 -2.87 -17.21 8.52
CA LEU A 27 -3.21 -18.61 8.26
C LEU A 27 -1.99 -19.47 7.82
N SER A 28 -0.86 -18.85 7.50
CA SER A 28 0.32 -19.54 6.96
C SER A 28 1.46 -19.68 7.98
N VAL A 29 1.50 -18.80 8.99
CA VAL A 29 2.55 -18.77 10.01
C VAL A 29 2.18 -19.64 11.22
N PRO A 30 3.17 -20.25 11.91
CA PRO A 30 2.92 -21.19 13.00
C PRO A 30 2.61 -20.52 14.34
N SER A 31 2.87 -19.21 14.51
CA SER A 31 2.61 -18.49 15.76
C SER A 31 2.37 -16.98 15.55
N VAL A 32 1.76 -16.36 16.56
CA VAL A 32 1.49 -14.92 16.59
C VAL A 32 2.79 -14.08 16.61
N ASP A 33 3.85 -14.58 17.22
CA ASP A 33 5.13 -13.88 17.25
C ASP A 33 5.76 -13.77 15.85
N VAL A 34 5.57 -14.79 15.00
CA VAL A 34 6.07 -14.78 13.63
C VAL A 34 5.34 -13.74 12.79
N ILE A 35 4.00 -13.63 12.90
CA ILE A 35 3.27 -12.60 12.14
C ILE A 35 3.60 -11.20 12.61
N ASN A 36 3.79 -10.96 13.91
CA ASN A 36 4.14 -9.64 14.43
C ASN A 36 5.50 -9.18 13.89
N ASN A 37 6.51 -10.05 13.95
CA ASN A 37 7.85 -9.74 13.43
C ASN A 37 7.86 -9.58 11.91
N ALA A 38 7.17 -10.46 11.18
CA ALA A 38 7.08 -10.36 9.71
C ALA A 38 6.34 -9.09 9.27
N SER A 39 5.25 -8.74 9.96
CA SER A 39 4.49 -7.52 9.69
C SER A 39 5.37 -6.30 9.93
N PHE A 40 6.11 -6.24 11.03
CA PHE A 40 7.04 -5.15 11.28
C PHE A 40 8.12 -5.04 10.19
N LEU A 41 8.77 -6.16 9.84
CA LEU A 41 9.84 -6.19 8.84
C LEU A 41 9.38 -5.74 7.45
N VAL A 42 8.12 -5.97 7.09
CA VAL A 42 7.59 -5.63 5.76
C VAL A 42 6.90 -4.27 5.76
N ILE A 43 6.01 -4.01 6.72
CA ILE A 43 5.22 -2.78 6.79
C ILE A 43 6.11 -1.59 7.10
N MET A 44 7.11 -1.75 7.99
CA MET A 44 7.98 -0.63 8.36
C MET A 44 8.74 -0.10 7.14
N PRO A 45 9.54 -0.89 6.37
CA PRO A 45 10.20 -0.37 5.18
C PRO A 45 9.22 0.12 4.12
N LEU A 46 8.09 -0.57 3.91
CA LEU A 46 7.10 -0.16 2.93
C LEU A 46 6.46 1.20 3.24
N THR A 47 6.26 1.52 4.52
CA THR A 47 5.67 2.79 4.94
C THR A 47 6.70 3.90 5.12
N PHE A 48 7.89 3.58 5.66
CA PHE A 48 8.95 4.57 5.90
C PHE A 48 9.76 4.89 4.64
N VAL A 49 9.92 3.94 3.71
CA VAL A 49 10.51 4.19 2.37
C VAL A 49 9.40 4.61 1.41
N SER A 50 8.66 5.64 1.80
CA SER A 50 7.60 6.26 1.01
C SER A 50 7.64 7.79 1.12
N ASN A 51 6.87 8.47 0.28
CA ASN A 51 6.73 9.94 0.32
C ASN A 51 5.78 10.44 1.44
N ALA A 52 5.28 9.54 2.30
CA ALA A 52 4.33 9.88 3.35
C ALA A 52 4.94 10.81 4.42
N PHE A 53 6.21 10.59 4.77
CA PHE A 53 6.88 11.30 5.86
C PHE A 53 7.89 12.35 5.40
N VAL A 54 8.58 12.10 4.28
CA VAL A 54 9.61 13.00 3.74
C VAL A 54 9.47 13.12 2.22
N PRO A 55 9.91 14.25 1.62
CA PRO A 55 9.86 14.43 0.17
C PRO A 55 10.72 13.40 -0.58
N THR A 56 10.29 12.99 -1.77
CA THR A 56 10.96 11.92 -2.54
C THR A 56 12.39 12.30 -2.92
N GLU A 57 12.61 13.56 -3.29
CA GLU A 57 13.90 14.15 -3.66
C GLU A 57 14.93 14.13 -2.53
N SER A 58 14.51 13.96 -1.27
CA SER A 58 15.41 13.85 -0.12
C SER A 58 16.11 12.49 -0.02
N PHE A 59 15.64 11.47 -0.74
CA PHE A 59 16.26 10.15 -0.78
C PHE A 59 17.48 10.12 -1.73
N PRO A 60 18.48 9.25 -1.50
CA PRO A 60 19.54 8.97 -2.48
C PRO A 60 18.97 8.40 -3.79
N ASN A 61 19.58 8.69 -4.93
CA ASN A 61 19.08 8.32 -6.28
C ASN A 61 18.59 6.87 -6.44
N GLY A 62 19.21 5.89 -5.76
CA GLY A 62 18.76 4.50 -5.78
C GLY A 62 17.46 4.27 -5.01
N LEU A 63 17.32 4.89 -3.84
CA LEU A 63 16.11 4.80 -3.02
C LEU A 63 14.96 5.63 -3.60
N GLN A 64 15.24 6.74 -4.30
CA GLN A 64 14.20 7.54 -4.96
C GLN A 64 13.31 6.67 -5.86
N LYS A 65 13.92 5.81 -6.68
CA LYS A 65 13.17 4.88 -7.54
C LYS A 65 12.29 3.92 -6.74
N VAL A 66 12.77 3.45 -5.59
CA VAL A 66 11.96 2.57 -4.72
C VAL A 66 10.75 3.34 -4.18
N VAL A 67 10.97 4.57 -3.72
CA VAL A 67 9.91 5.46 -3.21
C VAL A 67 8.90 5.80 -4.30
N GLU A 68 9.34 6.11 -5.51
CA GLU A 68 8.48 6.45 -6.64
C GLU A 68 7.49 5.32 -6.99
N TRP A 69 7.96 4.07 -7.02
CA TRP A 69 7.16 2.92 -7.41
C TRP A 69 6.44 2.22 -6.25
N ASN A 70 6.62 2.71 -5.03
CA ASN A 70 5.99 2.16 -3.84
C ASN A 70 4.46 2.41 -3.86
N PRO A 71 3.62 1.38 -3.65
CA PRO A 71 2.15 1.55 -3.60
C PRO A 71 1.67 2.50 -2.50
N VAL A 72 2.40 2.58 -1.37
CA VAL A 72 2.10 3.52 -0.28
C VAL A 72 2.40 4.96 -0.70
N SER A 73 3.45 5.17 -1.50
CA SER A 73 3.75 6.51 -2.02
C SER A 73 2.67 6.99 -2.99
N ALA A 74 2.20 6.12 -3.88
CA ALA A 74 1.11 6.44 -4.78
C ALA A 74 -0.21 6.66 -4.03
N LEU A 75 -0.52 5.85 -3.02
CA LEU A 75 -1.69 6.08 -2.17
C LEU A 75 -1.61 7.44 -1.46
N THR A 76 -0.45 7.77 -0.89
CA THR A 76 -0.23 9.06 -0.22
C THR A 76 -0.42 10.22 -1.19
N GLN A 77 0.19 10.13 -2.38
CA GLN A 77 0.06 11.14 -3.43
C GLN A 77 -1.42 11.30 -3.84
N ALA A 78 -2.11 10.21 -4.16
CA ALA A 78 -3.53 10.21 -4.56
C ALA A 78 -4.42 10.87 -3.51
N VAL A 79 -4.22 10.52 -2.24
CA VAL A 79 -5.02 11.03 -1.14
C VAL A 79 -4.71 12.51 -0.90
N ARG A 80 -3.46 12.95 -1.07
CA ARG A 80 -3.11 14.38 -0.99
C ARG A 80 -3.73 15.20 -2.11
N ASP A 81 -3.68 14.68 -3.34
CA ASP A 81 -4.32 15.30 -4.50
C ASP A 81 -5.84 15.44 -4.27
N LEU A 82 -6.50 14.37 -3.84
CA LEU A 82 -7.96 14.34 -3.61
C LEU A 82 -8.40 15.20 -2.41
N PHE A 83 -7.56 15.36 -1.39
CA PHE A 83 -7.83 16.30 -0.29
C PHE A 83 -7.44 17.73 -0.63
N GLY A 84 -6.73 17.97 -1.73
CA GLY A 84 -6.24 19.29 -2.12
C GLY A 84 -5.17 19.86 -1.18
N ASN A 85 -4.35 18.99 -0.55
CA ASN A 85 -3.32 19.38 0.41
C ASN A 85 -1.91 18.96 -0.05
N LEU A 86 -1.67 19.04 -1.36
CA LEU A 86 -0.34 18.90 -1.92
C LEU A 86 0.59 19.98 -1.36
N PRO A 87 1.83 19.63 -0.95
CA PRO A 87 2.84 20.60 -0.56
C PRO A 87 3.10 21.63 -1.66
N ASP A 88 3.11 22.92 -1.29
CA ASP A 88 3.47 23.99 -2.21
C ASP A 88 4.89 23.81 -2.75
N GLY A 89 5.07 24.03 -4.05
CA GLY A 89 6.37 23.90 -4.72
C GLY A 89 6.85 22.46 -4.92
N GLN A 90 6.00 21.45 -4.66
CA GLN A 90 6.34 20.07 -5.00
C GLN A 90 6.56 19.94 -6.52
N PRO A 91 7.72 19.44 -6.98
CA PRO A 91 7.95 19.23 -8.40
C PRO A 91 6.96 18.20 -8.93
N VAL A 92 6.54 18.40 -10.20
CA VAL A 92 5.74 17.39 -10.90
C VAL A 92 6.57 16.10 -10.96
N PRO A 93 6.09 14.97 -10.42
CA PRO A 93 6.85 13.73 -10.44
C PRO A 93 7.08 13.23 -11.87
N ASP A 94 8.27 12.72 -12.17
CA ASP A 94 8.57 12.06 -13.45
C ASP A 94 8.02 10.62 -13.51
N ALA A 95 7.85 9.99 -12.35
CA ALA A 95 7.39 8.61 -12.25
C ALA A 95 5.89 8.48 -12.55
N TRP A 96 5.54 7.55 -13.45
CA TRP A 96 4.16 7.31 -13.86
C TRP A 96 3.23 6.96 -12.69
N SER A 97 3.72 6.19 -11.72
CA SER A 97 3.02 5.82 -10.49
C SER A 97 2.57 7.03 -9.67
N LEU A 98 3.30 8.14 -9.73
CA LEU A 98 3.00 9.38 -9.01
C LEU A 98 2.26 10.40 -9.89
N GLN A 99 2.34 10.29 -11.21
CA GLN A 99 1.52 11.07 -12.16
C GLN A 99 0.08 10.55 -12.25
N HIS A 100 -0.12 9.24 -12.06
CA HIS A 100 -1.43 8.60 -12.05
C HIS A 100 -1.68 7.85 -10.74
N PRO A 101 -1.60 8.54 -9.59
CA PRO A 101 -1.51 7.88 -8.29
C PRO A 101 -2.78 7.11 -7.94
N VAL A 102 -3.97 7.67 -8.22
CA VAL A 102 -5.25 6.97 -8.02
C VAL A 102 -5.32 5.68 -8.82
N LEU A 103 -4.98 5.73 -10.11
CA LEU A 103 -5.04 4.56 -11.00
C LEU A 103 -4.04 3.49 -10.56
N TYR A 104 -2.80 3.89 -10.25
CA TYR A 104 -1.77 2.95 -9.80
C TYR A 104 -2.14 2.28 -8.47
N THR A 105 -2.71 3.04 -7.52
CA THR A 105 -3.25 2.48 -6.27
C THR A 105 -4.37 1.48 -6.54
N LEU A 106 -5.31 1.79 -7.44
CA LEU A 106 -6.39 0.86 -7.82
C LEU A 106 -5.86 -0.43 -8.47
N LEU A 107 -4.82 -0.34 -9.31
CA LEU A 107 -4.17 -1.51 -9.88
C LEU A 107 -3.56 -2.40 -8.80
N TRP A 108 -2.90 -1.81 -7.79
CA TRP A 108 -2.38 -2.56 -6.65
C TRP A 108 -3.49 -3.20 -5.81
N ILE A 109 -4.58 -2.50 -5.56
CA ILE A 109 -5.76 -3.06 -4.87
C ILE A 109 -6.26 -4.31 -5.60
N VAL A 110 -6.48 -4.20 -6.92
CA VAL A 110 -6.97 -5.33 -7.74
C VAL A 110 -5.97 -6.48 -7.71
N LEU A 111 -4.68 -6.21 -7.87
CA LEU A 111 -3.62 -7.21 -7.84
C LEU A 111 -3.59 -7.95 -6.49
N ILE A 112 -3.61 -7.20 -5.38
CA ILE A 112 -3.58 -7.77 -4.03
C ILE A 112 -4.82 -8.64 -3.81
N LEU A 113 -6.02 -8.14 -4.14
CA LEU A 113 -7.25 -8.91 -3.95
C LEU A 113 -7.27 -10.17 -4.82
N ALA A 114 -6.88 -10.06 -6.10
CA ALA A 114 -6.85 -11.18 -7.03
C ALA A 114 -5.88 -12.29 -6.58
N VAL A 115 -4.81 -11.95 -5.86
CA VAL A 115 -3.82 -12.90 -5.36
C VAL A 115 -4.17 -13.43 -3.97
N PHE A 116 -4.40 -12.54 -3.00
CA PHE A 116 -4.46 -12.93 -1.59
C PHE A 116 -5.83 -13.40 -1.13
N VAL A 117 -6.93 -13.00 -1.79
CA VAL A 117 -8.26 -13.58 -1.52
C VAL A 117 -8.27 -15.08 -1.79
N PRO A 118 -7.92 -15.59 -3.00
CA PRO A 118 -7.96 -17.02 -3.25
C PRO A 118 -6.91 -17.79 -2.44
N LEU A 119 -5.74 -17.20 -2.17
CA LEU A 119 -4.74 -17.83 -1.31
C LEU A 119 -5.24 -18.00 0.13
N SER A 120 -5.85 -16.96 0.71
CA SER A 120 -6.44 -17.02 2.05
C SER A 120 -7.54 -18.07 2.14
N VAL A 121 -8.47 -18.09 1.18
CA VAL A 121 -9.57 -19.06 1.14
C VAL A 121 -9.04 -20.49 1.06
N ARG A 122 -8.06 -20.76 0.17
CA ARG A 122 -7.42 -22.08 0.05
C ARG A 122 -6.72 -22.50 1.33
N GLN A 123 -6.02 -21.58 1.99
CA GLN A 123 -5.31 -21.88 3.22
C GLN A 123 -6.27 -22.15 4.39
N TYR A 124 -7.35 -21.36 4.49
CA TYR A 124 -8.41 -21.58 5.48
C TYR A 124 -9.05 -22.97 5.33
N GLN A 125 -9.38 -23.38 4.10
CA GLN A 125 -9.93 -24.71 3.82
C GLN A 125 -8.97 -25.84 4.22
N LYS A 126 -7.67 -25.69 3.97
CA LYS A 126 -6.67 -26.67 4.40
C LYS A 126 -6.55 -26.75 5.92
N ALA A 127 -6.67 -25.62 6.61
CA ALA A 127 -6.62 -25.57 8.07
C ALA A 127 -7.88 -26.17 8.71
N SER A 128 -9.06 -25.98 8.12
CA SER A 128 -10.32 -26.53 8.64
C SER A 128 -10.48 -28.05 8.44
N LEU A 129 -9.69 -28.65 7.55
CA LEU A 129 -9.69 -30.10 7.29
C LEU A 129 -8.70 -30.87 8.19
N LYS A 130 -7.92 -30.17 9.00
CA LYS A 130 -7.06 -30.75 10.05
C LYS A 130 -7.81 -30.75 11.38
#